data_AF-A0A971M360-F1
#
_entry.id   AF-A0A971M360-F1
#
_cell.length_a   1.000
_cell.length_b   1.000
_cell.length_c   1.000
_cell.angle_alpha   90.00
_cell.angle_beta   90.00
_cell.angle_gamma   90.00
#
_symmetry.space_group_name_H-M   'P 1'
#
loop_
_entity.id
_entity.type
_entity.pdbx_description
1 polymer ?
#
loop_
_entity_poly.entity_id
_entity_poly.type
_entity_poly.pdbx_seq_one_letter_code
_entity_poly.pdbx_strand_id
1 'polypeptide(L)'
;MEQPMAKKTKMRLIRVGVPIVLLLAPILYFVHLELDLGSLIRTLPSDEKMIANFREHREDFEKLVKIYQYDSSAPFDAPSQCLVPTVEVEKIMKSAHVTGLCADGYMWIPPDPYSEEARMRSIKRYAFGGPRDISGIFFSYDHGPVRIGTGKFDHVRKSYYYTPMIPRIEKGRQYPAYELLLTPVHRYRLFTSLNTYSDLLPAECYFRQIEPQWFIELCR
;
A
#
# COMPACT_ATOMS: atom_id res chain seq x y z
N MET A 1 -7.58 -56.66 -54.26
CA MET A 1 -6.51 -56.11 -53.41
C MET A 1 -6.76 -54.64 -53.20
N GLU A 2 -7.09 -54.21 -51.98
CA GLU A 2 -7.28 -52.80 -51.65
C GLU A 2 -5.94 -52.16 -51.26
N GLN A 3 -5.79 -50.85 -51.50
CA GLN A 3 -4.57 -50.11 -51.16
C GLN A 3 -4.70 -49.29 -49.85
N PRO A 4 -3.68 -49.29 -48.97
CA PRO A 4 -3.77 -48.65 -47.65
C PRO A 4 -3.48 -47.13 -47.70
N MET A 5 -4.51 -46.29 -47.79
CA MET A 5 -4.34 -44.82 -47.85
C MET A 5 -4.04 -44.13 -46.50
N ALA A 6 -4.16 -44.82 -45.36
CA ALA A 6 -4.24 -44.18 -44.03
C ALA A 6 -2.94 -43.54 -43.47
N LYS A 7 -1.75 -43.82 -44.03
CA LYS A 7 -0.46 -43.42 -43.40
C LYS A 7 0.11 -42.04 -43.79
N LYS A 8 -0.29 -41.45 -44.92
CA LYS A 8 0.33 -40.18 -45.41
C LYS A 8 -0.10 -38.92 -44.65
N THR A 9 -1.27 -38.92 -43.99
CA THR A 9 -1.88 -37.70 -43.42
C THR A 9 -1.19 -37.20 -42.15
N LYS A 10 -0.90 -38.08 -41.17
CA LYS A 10 -0.26 -37.68 -39.89
C LYS A 10 1.11 -37.01 -40.09
N MET A 11 1.89 -37.46 -41.08
CA MET A 11 3.24 -36.94 -41.32
C MET A 11 3.25 -35.55 -42.01
N ARG A 12 2.13 -35.11 -42.61
CA ARG A 12 1.96 -33.75 -43.12
C ARG A 12 1.64 -32.74 -42.01
N LEU A 13 0.77 -33.08 -41.06
CA LEU A 13 0.42 -32.15 -39.96
C LEU A 13 1.67 -31.73 -39.16
N ILE A 14 2.55 -32.66 -38.82
CA ILE A 14 3.76 -32.37 -38.02
C ILE A 14 4.71 -31.42 -38.78
N ARG A 15 4.88 -31.59 -40.10
CA ARG A 15 5.74 -30.72 -40.92
C ARG A 15 5.18 -29.31 -41.17
N VAL A 16 3.89 -29.07 -40.91
CA VAL A 16 3.25 -27.75 -41.12
C VAL A 16 2.96 -27.05 -39.79
N GLY A 17 2.57 -27.78 -38.73
CA GLY A 17 2.27 -27.20 -37.43
C GLY A 17 3.51 -26.63 -36.70
N VAL A 18 4.64 -27.33 -36.74
CA VAL A 18 5.88 -26.90 -36.08
C VAL A 18 6.39 -25.52 -36.56
N PRO A 19 6.55 -25.25 -37.87
CA PRO A 19 6.97 -23.91 -38.32
C PRO A 19 5.93 -22.82 -38.01
N ILE A 20 4.63 -23.14 -37.97
CA ILE A 20 3.59 -22.16 -37.58
C ILE A 20 3.76 -21.76 -36.10
N VAL A 21 3.99 -22.72 -35.20
CA VAL A 21 4.25 -22.40 -33.77
C VAL A 21 5.53 -21.60 -33.60
N LEU A 22 6.60 -21.92 -34.34
CA LEU A 22 7.87 -21.19 -34.29
C LEU A 22 7.81 -19.79 -34.93
N LEU A 23 6.87 -19.52 -35.84
CA LEU A 23 6.58 -18.18 -36.36
C LEU A 23 5.65 -17.38 -35.42
N LEU A 24 4.66 -18.04 -34.81
CA LEU A 24 3.71 -17.39 -33.92
C LEU A 24 4.29 -17.09 -32.53
N ALA A 25 5.24 -17.87 -32.01
CA ALA A 25 5.81 -17.59 -30.68
C ALA A 25 6.59 -16.26 -30.62
N PRO A 26 7.47 -15.90 -31.58
CA PRO A 26 8.07 -14.57 -31.66
C PRO A 26 7.04 -13.45 -31.86
N ILE A 27 6.00 -13.69 -32.67
CA ILE A 27 4.92 -12.71 -32.90
C ILE A 27 4.10 -12.50 -31.61
N LEU A 28 3.73 -13.56 -30.88
CA LEU A 28 3.04 -13.46 -29.59
C LEU A 28 3.90 -12.77 -28.53
N TYR A 29 5.21 -13.01 -28.54
CA TYR A 29 6.18 -12.32 -27.68
C TYR A 29 6.28 -10.81 -28.03
N PHE A 30 6.35 -10.46 -29.31
CA PHE A 30 6.29 -9.06 -29.78
C PHE A 30 4.94 -8.41 -29.47
N VAL A 31 3.81 -9.11 -29.66
CA VAL A 31 2.47 -8.67 -29.25
C VAL A 31 2.40 -8.41 -27.74
N HIS A 32 3.09 -9.20 -26.92
CA HIS A 32 3.18 -8.96 -25.47
C HIS A 32 4.04 -7.72 -25.11
N LEU A 33 5.01 -7.36 -25.95
CA LEU A 33 5.92 -6.23 -25.73
C LEU A 33 5.45 -4.90 -26.34
N GLU A 34 4.83 -4.93 -27.52
CA GLU A 34 4.46 -3.75 -28.30
C GLU A 34 2.96 -3.39 -28.24
N LEU A 35 2.05 -4.38 -28.13
CA LEU A 35 0.60 -4.14 -28.03
C LEU A 35 0.09 -4.06 -26.58
N ASP A 36 1.01 -3.85 -25.63
CA ASP A 36 0.81 -3.57 -24.20
C ASP A 36 -0.35 -4.34 -23.52
N LEU A 37 -0.47 -5.64 -23.80
CA LEU A 37 -1.28 -6.57 -23.01
C LEU A 37 -0.85 -6.66 -21.54
N GLY A 38 0.34 -6.12 -21.22
CA GLY A 38 0.80 -5.87 -19.86
C GLY A 38 0.02 -4.76 -19.11
N SER A 39 -0.77 -3.93 -19.79
CA SER A 39 -1.66 -2.92 -19.17
C SER A 39 -2.71 -3.50 -18.22
N LEU A 40 -2.99 -4.81 -18.30
CA LEU A 40 -3.83 -5.55 -17.36
C LEU A 40 -3.09 -5.99 -16.07
N ILE A 41 -1.77 -5.85 -16.01
CA ILE A 41 -0.93 -6.31 -14.90
C ILE A 41 -0.52 -5.11 -14.04
N ARG A 42 -0.99 -5.08 -12.79
CA ARG A 42 -0.83 -3.91 -11.93
C ARG A 42 0.56 -3.78 -11.33
N THR A 43 1.03 -2.54 -11.29
CA THR A 43 2.41 -2.10 -11.04
C THR A 43 2.68 -1.57 -9.63
N LEU A 44 1.71 -1.65 -8.73
CA LEU A 44 1.87 -1.42 -7.29
C LEU A 44 2.09 -2.76 -6.55
N PRO A 45 2.85 -2.77 -5.45
CA PRO A 45 3.39 -4.00 -4.85
C PRO A 45 2.30 -4.93 -4.31
N SER A 46 2.58 -6.22 -4.31
CA SER A 46 1.73 -7.19 -3.60
C SER A 46 1.82 -6.97 -2.09
N ASP A 47 0.73 -7.28 -1.40
CA ASP A 47 0.70 -7.24 0.07
C ASP A 47 1.79 -8.12 0.68
N GLU A 48 2.06 -9.26 0.04
CA GLU A 48 3.05 -10.25 0.46
C GLU A 48 4.47 -9.70 0.36
N LYS A 49 4.79 -8.88 -0.68
CA LYS A 49 6.07 -8.17 -0.78
C LYS A 49 6.20 -7.14 0.36
N MET A 50 5.14 -6.37 0.62
CA MET A 50 5.15 -5.36 1.69
C MET A 50 5.24 -6.00 3.09
N ILE A 51 4.55 -7.11 3.34
CA ILE A 51 4.63 -7.87 4.61
C ILE A 51 6.03 -8.49 4.78
N ALA A 52 6.67 -8.96 3.71
CA ALA A 52 8.07 -9.42 3.78
C ALA A 52 9.02 -8.28 4.15
N ASN A 53 8.98 -7.17 3.41
CA ASN A 53 9.78 -5.96 3.66
C ASN A 53 9.58 -5.41 5.08
N PHE A 54 8.34 -5.36 5.57
CA PHE A 54 8.04 -4.91 6.94
C PHE A 54 8.61 -5.84 8.01
N ARG A 55 8.65 -7.16 7.78
CA ARG A 55 9.25 -8.15 8.70
C ARG A 55 10.77 -8.13 8.67
N GLU A 56 11.36 -7.96 7.49
CA GLU A 56 12.81 -7.86 7.28
C GLU A 56 13.39 -6.60 7.94
N HIS A 57 12.72 -5.46 7.78
CA HIS A 57 13.14 -4.17 8.32
C HIS A 57 12.39 -3.78 9.60
N ARG A 58 11.89 -4.76 10.36
CA ARG A 58 10.94 -4.53 11.47
C ARG A 58 11.48 -3.63 12.60
N GLU A 59 12.80 -3.65 12.81
CA GLU A 59 13.48 -2.76 13.76
C GLU A 59 13.65 -1.33 13.20
N ASP A 60 13.95 -1.17 11.91
CA ASP A 60 14.05 0.14 11.26
C ASP A 60 12.70 0.87 11.29
N PHE A 61 11.59 0.17 10.99
CA PHE A 61 10.23 0.71 11.14
C PHE A 61 9.96 1.20 12.56
N GLU A 62 10.31 0.42 13.58
CA GLU A 62 10.05 0.77 14.98
C GLU A 62 10.97 1.89 15.49
N LYS A 63 12.20 1.96 14.98
CA LYS A 63 13.15 3.06 15.21
C LYS A 63 12.65 4.36 14.59
N LEU A 64 12.12 4.29 13.37
CA LEU A 64 11.50 5.43 12.69
C LEU A 64 10.24 5.93 13.42
N VAL A 65 9.40 5.04 13.98
CA VAL A 65 8.32 5.44 14.90
C VAL A 65 8.88 6.18 16.11
N LYS A 66 9.90 5.66 16.78
CA LYS A 66 10.48 6.29 17.98
C LYS A 66 11.07 7.67 17.69
N ILE A 67 11.75 7.82 16.56
CA ILE A 67 12.24 9.13 16.07
C ILE A 67 11.07 10.07 15.77
N TYR A 68 10.06 9.60 15.02
CA TYR A 68 8.89 10.42 14.71
C TYR A 68 8.17 10.87 15.98
N GLN A 69 7.89 9.99 16.93
CA GLN A 69 7.05 10.32 18.09
C GLN A 69 7.78 11.08 19.21
N TYR A 70 9.06 10.78 19.45
CA TYR A 70 9.74 11.18 20.69
C TYR A 70 11.05 11.94 20.50
N ASP A 71 11.64 11.97 19.31
CA ASP A 71 12.84 12.77 19.05
C ASP A 71 12.46 14.23 18.73
N SER A 72 12.57 15.08 19.75
CA SER A 72 12.35 16.53 19.65
C SER A 72 13.46 17.28 18.91
N SER A 73 14.59 16.65 18.59
CA SER A 73 15.65 17.22 17.76
C SER A 73 15.46 16.90 16.27
N ALA A 74 14.73 15.82 15.95
CA ALA A 74 14.44 15.42 14.58
C ALA A 74 13.56 16.48 13.86
N PRO A 75 14.05 17.11 12.77
CA PRO A 75 13.36 18.20 12.09
C PRO A 75 11.99 17.79 11.54
N PHE A 76 11.04 18.74 11.54
CA PHE A 76 9.64 18.48 11.23
C PHE A 76 9.01 19.68 10.51
N ASP A 77 8.43 19.43 9.34
CA ASP A 77 7.70 20.46 8.59
C ASP A 77 6.24 20.48 9.03
N ALA A 78 5.91 21.41 9.94
CA ALA A 78 4.55 21.51 10.49
C ALA A 78 3.44 21.74 9.44
N PRO A 79 3.66 22.48 8.32
CA PRO A 79 2.70 22.57 7.21
C PRO A 79 2.32 21.23 6.57
N SER A 80 3.28 20.36 6.24
CA SER A 80 3.00 19.01 5.68
C SER A 80 2.74 17.94 6.75
N GLN A 81 3.06 18.23 8.02
CA GLN A 81 3.09 17.29 9.14
C GLN A 81 4.05 16.10 8.93
N CYS A 82 5.08 16.30 8.09
CA CYS A 82 6.07 15.30 7.74
C CYS A 82 7.40 15.51 8.48
N LEU A 83 8.08 14.39 8.76
CA LEU A 83 9.45 14.37 9.23
C LEU A 83 10.39 14.81 8.10
N VAL A 84 11.29 15.75 8.40
CA VAL A 84 12.37 16.16 7.49
C VAL A 84 13.62 15.38 7.92
N PRO A 85 14.04 14.35 7.18
CA PRO A 85 15.07 13.43 7.64
C PRO A 85 16.46 14.07 7.71
N THR A 86 17.21 13.74 8.76
CA THR A 86 18.68 13.92 8.74
C THR A 86 19.32 12.83 7.89
N VAL A 87 20.62 12.97 7.59
CA VAL A 87 21.41 11.97 6.85
C VAL A 87 21.42 10.58 7.54
N GLU A 88 21.16 10.52 8.85
CA GLU A 88 21.06 9.30 9.65
C GLU A 88 19.67 8.67 9.52
N VAL A 89 18.63 9.50 9.55
CA VAL A 89 17.24 9.09 9.34
C VAL A 89 17.03 8.60 7.91
N GLU A 90 17.60 9.30 6.91
CA GLU A 90 17.54 8.94 5.50
C GLU A 90 18.16 7.56 5.23
N LYS A 91 19.27 7.19 5.89
CA LYS A 91 19.86 5.84 5.81
C LYS A 91 18.91 4.75 6.30
N ILE A 92 18.20 5.00 7.41
CA ILE A 92 17.22 4.07 8.00
C ILE A 92 15.97 3.96 7.09
N MET A 93 15.47 5.09 6.61
CA MET A 93 14.37 5.15 5.66
C MET A 93 14.71 4.37 4.38
N LYS A 94 15.90 4.59 3.81
CA LYS A 94 16.37 3.90 2.61
C LYS A 94 16.58 2.40 2.81
N SER A 95 17.03 1.97 4.00
CA SER A 95 17.09 0.56 4.39
C SER A 95 15.70 -0.07 4.31
N ALA A 96 14.71 0.52 4.98
CA ALA A 96 13.33 0.03 5.04
C ALA A 96 12.49 0.23 3.77
N HIS A 97 13.06 0.77 2.69
CA HIS A 97 12.35 1.22 1.47
C HIS A 97 11.23 2.25 1.77
N VAL A 98 11.49 3.22 2.64
CA VAL A 98 10.57 4.32 3.00
C VAL A 98 11.05 5.64 2.38
N THR A 99 10.15 6.42 1.80
CA THR A 99 10.44 7.73 1.17
C THR A 99 9.89 8.94 1.92
N GLY A 100 9.04 8.74 2.93
CA GLY A 100 8.51 9.81 3.76
C GLY A 100 7.74 9.28 4.96
N LEU A 101 7.72 10.06 6.04
CA LEU A 101 6.93 9.80 7.25
C LEU A 101 6.11 11.04 7.59
N CYS A 102 4.79 10.90 7.65
CA CYS A 102 3.87 12.01 7.91
C CYS A 102 2.77 11.59 8.89
N ALA A 103 2.16 12.56 9.58
CA ALA A 103 1.04 12.30 10.47
C ALA A 103 -0.18 11.76 9.69
N ASP A 104 -1.03 10.99 10.36
CA ASP A 104 -2.41 10.74 9.90
C ASP A 104 -3.34 11.93 10.12
N GLY A 105 -2.87 12.95 10.84
CA GLY A 105 -3.65 14.12 11.21
C GLY A 105 -4.69 13.83 12.29
N TYR A 106 -4.62 12.69 12.98
CA TYR A 106 -5.53 12.31 14.07
C TYR A 106 -4.84 12.36 15.43
N MET A 107 -5.64 12.37 16.50
CA MET A 107 -5.17 12.38 17.88
C MET A 107 -5.73 11.21 18.69
N TRP A 108 -4.90 10.17 18.84
CA TRP A 108 -5.15 8.95 19.60
C TRP A 108 -4.93 9.20 21.10
N ILE A 109 -5.80 9.99 21.73
CA ILE A 109 -5.59 10.45 23.12
C ILE A 109 -5.93 9.34 24.14
N PRO A 110 -4.97 8.87 24.96
CA PRO A 110 -5.20 7.83 25.96
C PRO A 110 -6.09 8.31 27.14
N PRO A 111 -6.67 7.38 27.94
CA PRO A 111 -6.55 5.92 27.84
C PRO A 111 -7.51 5.27 26.84
N ASP A 112 -8.61 5.92 26.47
CA ASP A 112 -9.51 5.49 25.40
C ASP A 112 -9.61 6.60 24.34
N PRO A 113 -9.02 6.42 23.14
CA PRO A 113 -9.08 7.41 22.05
C PRO A 113 -10.48 7.49 21.40
N TYR A 114 -11.45 6.70 21.88
CA TYR A 114 -12.86 6.72 21.47
C TYR A 114 -13.78 7.30 22.56
N SER A 115 -13.23 7.91 23.61
CA SER A 115 -13.97 8.58 24.70
C SER A 115 -14.36 10.03 24.37
N GLU A 116 -15.45 10.52 24.97
CA GLU A 116 -15.86 11.94 24.86
C GLU A 116 -14.81 12.86 25.53
N GLU A 117 -14.12 12.37 26.55
CA GLU A 117 -12.97 13.02 27.17
C GLU A 117 -11.78 13.11 26.21
N ALA A 118 -11.57 12.16 25.30
CA ALA A 118 -10.61 12.29 24.20
C ALA A 118 -11.06 13.37 23.20
N ARG A 119 -12.34 13.40 22.78
CA ARG A 119 -12.89 14.46 21.91
C ARG A 119 -12.65 15.86 22.46
N MET A 120 -12.98 16.09 23.73
CA MET A 120 -12.84 17.41 24.35
C MET A 120 -11.36 17.81 24.53
N ARG A 121 -10.44 16.84 24.61
CA ARG A 121 -9.00 17.09 24.63
C ARG A 121 -8.42 17.32 23.22
N SER A 122 -8.91 16.66 22.17
CA SER A 122 -8.42 16.86 20.80
C SER A 122 -8.77 18.25 20.27
N ILE A 123 -10.03 18.67 20.43
CA ILE A 123 -10.50 20.02 20.04
C ILE A 123 -9.63 21.13 20.68
N LYS A 124 -9.23 20.96 21.95
CA LYS A 124 -8.37 21.91 22.65
C LYS A 124 -6.90 21.89 22.16
N ARG A 125 -6.43 20.78 21.61
CA ARG A 125 -5.02 20.57 21.22
C ARG A 125 -4.75 20.92 19.73
N TYR A 126 -5.78 20.91 18.86
CA TYR A 126 -5.65 21.34 17.44
C TYR A 126 -5.10 22.76 17.25
N ALA A 127 -5.38 23.68 18.18
CA ALA A 127 -4.91 25.06 18.12
C ALA A 127 -3.37 25.24 18.13
N PHE A 128 -2.61 24.16 18.35
CA PHE A 128 -1.15 24.17 18.49
C PHE A 128 -0.42 23.20 17.54
N GLY A 129 -1.15 22.60 16.59
CA GLY A 129 -0.63 21.54 15.72
C GLY A 129 -0.72 20.14 16.34
N GLY A 130 -0.79 19.13 15.45
CA GLY A 130 -0.90 17.71 15.83
C GLY A 130 0.30 17.24 16.66
N PRO A 131 0.11 16.62 17.85
CA PRO A 131 1.22 16.18 18.69
C PRO A 131 1.75 14.82 18.22
N ARG A 132 3.02 14.81 17.80
CA ARG A 132 3.74 13.63 17.28
C ARG A 132 3.66 12.41 18.22
N ASP A 133 3.53 12.62 19.53
CA ASP A 133 3.36 11.57 20.56
C ASP A 133 2.07 10.73 20.43
N ILE A 134 1.02 11.28 19.80
CA ILE A 134 -0.32 10.65 19.74
C ILE A 134 -0.96 10.64 18.34
N SER A 135 -0.23 10.98 17.29
CA SER A 135 -0.69 10.75 15.91
C SER A 135 -0.32 9.37 15.40
N GLY A 136 -1.12 8.84 14.47
CA GLY A 136 -0.67 7.75 13.61
C GLY A 136 0.28 8.26 12.54
N ILE A 137 0.98 7.33 11.89
CA ILE A 137 2.09 7.64 10.99
C ILE A 137 1.89 6.90 9.67
N PHE A 138 1.83 7.65 8.57
CA PHE A 138 1.91 7.12 7.22
C PHE A 138 3.37 7.02 6.78
N PHE A 139 3.73 5.86 6.23
CA PHE A 139 5.03 5.58 5.62
C PHE A 139 4.84 5.44 4.12
N SER A 140 5.35 6.40 3.34
CA SER A 140 5.42 6.30 1.89
C SER A 140 6.40 5.19 1.51
N TYR A 141 5.96 4.19 0.74
CA TYR A 141 6.77 3.02 0.40
C TYR A 141 7.40 3.15 -0.99
N ASP A 142 8.72 2.95 -1.10
CA ASP A 142 9.42 2.86 -2.38
C ASP A 142 9.26 1.47 -2.99
N HIS A 143 8.22 1.33 -3.81
CA HIS A 143 8.01 0.16 -4.66
C HIS A 143 8.80 0.21 -5.98
N GLY A 144 9.57 1.26 -6.25
CA GLY A 144 10.21 1.52 -7.54
C GLY A 144 9.25 2.11 -8.59
N PRO A 145 9.69 2.24 -9.86
CA PRO A 145 8.93 2.89 -10.92
C PRO A 145 7.67 2.11 -11.31
N VAL A 146 6.53 2.64 -10.90
CA VAL A 146 5.20 2.20 -11.32
C VAL A 146 5.01 2.60 -12.79
N ARG A 147 4.65 1.67 -13.69
CA ARG A 147 3.98 2.09 -14.94
C ARG A 147 2.63 2.68 -14.54
N ILE A 148 2.51 4.00 -14.61
CA ILE A 148 1.24 4.72 -14.41
C ILE A 148 0.32 4.31 -15.56
N GLY A 149 -0.62 3.41 -15.28
CA GLY A 149 -1.70 3.08 -16.21
C GLY A 149 -2.63 4.28 -16.33
N THR A 150 -3.00 4.65 -17.55
CA THR A 150 -3.64 5.95 -17.83
C THR A 150 -5.11 6.03 -17.38
N GLY A 151 -5.46 7.13 -16.71
CA GLY A 151 -6.83 7.55 -16.42
C GLY A 151 -7.35 7.27 -15.01
N LYS A 152 -7.83 6.05 -14.73
CA LYS A 152 -8.60 5.78 -13.48
C LYS A 152 -7.70 5.62 -12.25
N PHE A 153 -6.44 5.21 -12.42
CA PHE A 153 -5.63 4.61 -11.35
C PHE A 153 -4.35 5.40 -11.02
N ASP A 154 -4.12 6.54 -11.67
CA ASP A 154 -2.91 7.38 -11.61
C ASP A 154 -2.65 7.98 -10.22
N HIS A 155 -3.68 8.00 -9.36
CA HIS A 155 -3.62 8.50 -7.98
C HIS A 155 -3.62 7.38 -6.92
N VAL A 156 -3.66 6.11 -7.34
CA VAL A 156 -3.61 4.98 -6.41
C VAL A 156 -2.20 4.88 -5.82
N ARG A 157 -2.13 4.73 -4.50
CA ARG A 157 -0.88 4.50 -3.76
C ARG A 157 -1.02 3.37 -2.75
N LYS A 158 0.09 2.68 -2.44
CA LYS A 158 0.19 1.82 -1.24
C LYS A 158 1.20 2.39 -0.26
N SER A 159 0.85 2.34 1.02
CA SER A 159 1.60 2.90 2.16
C SER A 159 1.67 1.85 3.28
N TYR A 160 2.56 2.02 4.26
CA TYR A 160 2.30 1.44 5.58
C TYR A 160 1.65 2.49 6.48
N TYR A 161 0.86 2.05 7.43
CA TYR A 161 0.24 2.88 8.45
C TYR A 161 0.48 2.28 9.85
N TYR A 162 0.92 3.13 10.76
CA TYR A 162 1.08 2.84 12.18
C TYR A 162 0.07 3.60 13.01
N THR A 163 -0.51 2.93 14.00
CA THR A 163 -1.39 3.51 15.02
C THR A 163 -0.68 3.49 16.38
N PRO A 164 -0.66 4.59 17.16
CA PRO A 164 0.07 4.65 18.43
C PRO A 164 -0.64 3.88 19.57
N MET A 165 -1.86 3.40 19.33
CA MET A 165 -2.64 2.52 20.19
C MET A 165 -3.29 1.44 19.34
N ILE A 166 -3.55 0.25 19.89
CA ILE A 166 -4.29 -0.80 19.18
C ILE A 166 -5.69 -0.26 18.84
N PRO A 167 -6.09 -0.18 17.55
CA PRO A 167 -7.33 0.43 17.16
C PRO A 167 -8.51 -0.52 17.35
N ARG A 168 -9.68 0.04 17.65
CA ARG A 168 -10.95 -0.69 17.66
C ARG A 168 -11.28 -1.13 16.24
N ILE A 169 -11.52 -2.43 16.06
CA ILE A 169 -11.94 -3.04 14.79
C ILE A 169 -13.24 -3.80 15.03
N GLU A 170 -14.30 -3.46 14.28
CA GLU A 170 -15.59 -4.13 14.33
C GLU A 170 -16.13 -4.35 12.92
N LYS A 171 -16.74 -5.52 12.66
CA LYS A 171 -17.44 -5.81 11.39
C LYS A 171 -16.61 -5.50 10.12
N GLY A 172 -15.31 -5.79 10.17
CA GLY A 172 -14.37 -5.51 9.06
C GLY A 172 -14.05 -4.02 8.85
N ARG A 173 -14.20 -3.18 9.89
CA ARG A 173 -13.85 -1.76 9.83
C ARG A 173 -13.03 -1.32 11.03
N GLN A 174 -11.98 -0.56 10.77
CA GLN A 174 -11.17 0.14 11.77
C GLN A 174 -11.78 1.50 12.05
N TYR A 175 -11.84 1.86 13.33
CA TYR A 175 -12.21 3.20 13.75
C TYR A 175 -10.95 4.06 13.93
N PRO A 176 -10.80 5.20 13.22
CA PRO A 176 -9.82 6.23 13.60
C PRO A 176 -10.18 6.82 14.97
N ALA A 177 -9.24 7.54 15.59
CA ALA A 177 -9.49 8.24 16.86
C ALA A 177 -10.73 9.16 16.80
N TYR A 178 -11.32 9.47 17.98
CA TYR A 178 -12.71 9.92 18.16
C TYR A 178 -13.25 10.86 17.08
N GLU A 179 -12.46 11.86 16.70
CA GLU A 179 -12.86 13.01 15.89
C GLU A 179 -13.70 12.68 14.65
N LEU A 180 -13.43 11.54 14.00
CA LEU A 180 -14.15 11.10 12.80
C LEU A 180 -15.26 10.06 13.07
N LEU A 181 -15.57 9.72 14.32
CA LEU A 181 -16.70 8.85 14.68
C LEU A 181 -18.06 9.47 14.30
N LEU A 182 -18.13 10.81 14.28
CA LEU A 182 -19.33 11.58 13.94
C LEU A 182 -19.53 11.73 12.42
N THR A 183 -18.57 11.32 11.59
CA THR A 183 -18.70 11.22 10.14
C THR A 183 -18.67 9.74 9.72
N PRO A 184 -19.85 9.09 9.51
CA PRO A 184 -19.95 7.65 9.23
C PRO A 184 -19.13 7.14 8.03
N VAL A 185 -18.69 8.06 7.17
CA VAL A 185 -17.88 7.86 5.97
C VAL A 185 -16.45 7.44 6.29
N HIS A 186 -15.87 7.84 7.44
CA HIS A 186 -14.43 7.72 7.70
C HIS A 186 -14.03 6.45 8.47
N ARG A 187 -14.84 5.40 8.42
CA ARG A 187 -14.47 4.08 8.98
C ARG A 187 -13.73 3.26 7.93
N TYR A 188 -12.41 3.15 8.09
CA TYR A 188 -11.55 2.42 7.17
C TYR A 188 -11.97 0.96 7.02
N ARG A 189 -12.11 0.50 5.77
CA ARG A 189 -12.52 -0.87 5.45
C ARG A 189 -11.30 -1.78 5.50
N LEU A 190 -11.37 -2.87 6.27
CA LEU A 190 -10.33 -3.88 6.34
C LEU A 190 -10.63 -5.03 5.36
N PHE A 191 -9.62 -5.40 4.60
CA PHE A 191 -9.65 -6.53 3.67
C PHE A 191 -8.57 -7.56 4.02
N THR A 192 -8.83 -8.82 3.70
CA THR A 192 -7.83 -9.89 3.79
C THR A 192 -6.71 -9.74 2.75
N SER A 193 -6.98 -9.05 1.63
CA SER A 193 -5.97 -8.61 0.68
C SER A 193 -6.36 -7.30 -0.02
N LEU A 194 -5.35 -6.46 -0.26
CA LEU A 194 -5.36 -5.26 -1.07
C LEU A 194 -4.69 -5.53 -2.44
N ASN A 195 -4.68 -6.78 -2.93
CA ASN A 195 -4.14 -7.17 -4.24
C ASN A 195 -5.15 -7.01 -5.41
N THR A 196 -6.45 -6.77 -5.14
CA THR A 196 -7.46 -6.38 -6.16
C THR A 196 -7.73 -4.86 -6.16
N TYR A 197 -8.06 -4.26 -7.32
CA TYR A 197 -8.22 -2.80 -7.51
C TYR A 197 -9.59 -2.34 -8.06
N SER A 198 -10.49 -3.27 -8.40
CA SER A 198 -11.76 -2.96 -9.09
C SER A 198 -12.66 -2.00 -8.31
N ASP A 199 -12.71 -2.18 -6.99
CA ASP A 199 -13.74 -1.62 -6.11
C ASP A 199 -13.31 -0.32 -5.42
N LEU A 200 -12.17 0.25 -5.80
CA LEU A 200 -11.66 1.52 -5.25
C LEU A 200 -12.52 2.72 -5.68
N LEU A 201 -13.34 3.21 -4.75
CA LEU A 201 -13.99 4.51 -4.88
C LEU A 201 -12.94 5.64 -4.80
N PRO A 202 -13.15 6.79 -5.47
CA PRO A 202 -12.26 7.94 -5.31
C PRO A 202 -12.30 8.47 -3.86
N ALA A 203 -11.15 8.88 -3.33
CA ALA A 203 -10.99 9.40 -1.97
C ALA A 203 -11.38 8.43 -0.83
N GLU A 204 -11.44 7.12 -1.09
CA GLU A 204 -11.45 6.09 -0.05
C GLU A 204 -10.05 5.45 0.10
N CYS A 205 -9.71 5.09 1.34
CA CYS A 205 -8.53 4.30 1.68
C CYS A 205 -8.95 2.97 2.34
N TYR A 206 -8.36 1.87 1.90
CA TYR A 206 -8.61 0.50 2.35
C TYR A 206 -7.37 -0.08 3.03
N PHE A 207 -7.57 -0.93 4.04
CA PHE A 207 -6.49 -1.37 4.93
C PHE A 207 -6.39 -2.90 5.00
N ARG A 208 -5.17 -3.41 5.19
CA ARG A 208 -4.88 -4.81 5.55
C ARG A 208 -3.98 -4.82 6.77
N GLN A 209 -4.41 -5.47 7.84
CA GLN A 209 -3.63 -5.57 9.07
C GLN A 209 -2.43 -6.50 8.88
N ILE A 210 -1.29 -6.12 9.48
CA ILE A 210 -0.03 -6.88 9.53
C ILE A 210 0.23 -7.35 10.97
N GLU A 211 0.10 -6.43 11.92
CA GLU A 211 0.23 -6.61 13.38
C GLU A 211 -0.86 -5.75 14.07
N PRO A 212 -1.11 -5.86 15.39
CA PRO A 212 -2.18 -5.11 16.06
C PRO A 212 -2.20 -3.60 15.78
N GLN A 213 -1.03 -2.96 15.63
CA GLN A 213 -0.89 -1.52 15.37
C GLN A 213 -0.46 -1.16 13.94
N TRP A 214 -0.15 -2.15 13.09
CA TRP A 214 0.49 -1.96 11.78
C TRP A 214 -0.36 -2.47 10.63
N PHE A 215 -0.47 -1.68 9.58
CA PHE A 215 -1.33 -1.93 8.42
C PHE A 215 -0.62 -1.59 7.11
N ILE A 216 -1.02 -2.25 6.03
CA ILE A 216 -0.89 -1.71 4.67
C ILE A 216 -2.11 -0.83 4.42
N GLU A 217 -1.89 0.36 3.88
CA GLU A 217 -2.90 1.25 3.32
C GLU A 217 -2.92 1.16 1.79
N LEU A 218 -4.10 1.30 1.19
CA LEU A 218 -4.33 1.48 -0.24
C LEU A 218 -5.34 2.63 -0.45
N CYS A 219 -4.89 3.79 -0.91
CA CYS A 219 -5.74 4.94 -1.22
C CYS A 219 -5.90 5.15 -2.74
N ARG A 220 -6.89 5.95 -3.15
CA ARG A 220 -7.13 6.39 -4.54
C ARG A 220 -7.68 7.81 -4.63
#